data_AF-A0A0G2HQC1-F1
#
_entry.id   AF-A0A0G2HQC1-F1
#
_cell.length_a   1.000
_cell.length_b   1.000
_cell.length_c   1.000
_cell.angle_alpha   90.00
_cell.angle_beta   90.00
_cell.angle_gamma   90.00
#
_symmetry.space_group_name_H-M   'P 1'
#
loop_
_entity.id
_entity.type
_entity.pdbx_description
1 polymer ?
#
loop_
_entity_poly.entity_id
_entity_poly.type
_entity_poly.pdbx_seq_one_letter_code
_entity_poly.pdbx_strand_id
1 'polypeptide(L)'
;MAAAPSPQLDGIPKPVLPTPQGPQMSGLNLYARFAFAGAVCCSVTHGALTPVDVVKTKIQLDPKTYNRGMIGGFKQVIRNEGAAALMTGFGPTAAGYFLQGALKFGGYEFFKKKSIDYLGYETAAKNRTAVYLASSALAEFFADIALCPLEATRIRLVSQPGFATGLISGFGKIFKNEGIGAFYSGFGPILLKQ
;
A
#
# COMPACT_ATOMS: atom_id res chain seq x y z
N MET A 1 -58.44 -13.96 19.24
CA MET A 1 -57.82 -12.67 18.87
C MET A 1 -57.22 -12.85 17.48
N ALA A 2 -57.82 -12.23 16.47
CA ALA A 2 -57.33 -12.29 15.08
C ALA A 2 -56.16 -11.29 14.92
N ALA A 3 -55.05 -11.75 14.36
CA ALA A 3 -53.90 -10.90 14.04
C ALA A 3 -54.27 -9.92 12.93
N ALA A 4 -54.03 -8.63 13.15
CA ALA A 4 -54.22 -7.59 12.14
C ALA A 4 -53.24 -7.80 10.97
N PRO A 5 -53.65 -7.55 9.70
CA PRO A 5 -52.77 -7.68 8.56
C PRO A 5 -51.72 -6.56 8.60
N SER A 6 -50.46 -6.92 8.38
CA SER A 6 -49.37 -5.96 8.23
C SER A 6 -49.63 -5.05 7.02
N PRO A 7 -49.45 -3.72 7.13
CA PRO A 7 -49.67 -2.81 6.02
C PRO A 7 -48.68 -3.14 4.89
N GLN A 8 -49.22 -3.50 3.73
CA GLN A 8 -48.48 -3.74 2.50
C GLN A 8 -47.76 -2.45 2.08
N LEU A 9 -46.43 -2.45 2.16
CA LEU A 9 -45.53 -1.37 1.71
C LEU A 9 -45.37 -1.39 0.18
N ASP A 10 -46.43 -1.68 -0.57
CA ASP A 10 -46.39 -1.80 -2.04
C ASP A 10 -46.54 -0.45 -2.76
N GLY A 11 -46.72 0.64 -2.01
CA GLY A 11 -46.97 1.99 -2.54
C GLY A 11 -45.87 3.02 -2.35
N ILE A 12 -44.74 2.69 -1.69
CA ILE A 12 -43.62 3.63 -1.59
C ILE A 12 -42.76 3.49 -2.85
N PRO A 13 -42.65 4.53 -3.70
CA PRO A 13 -41.70 4.50 -4.80
C PRO A 13 -40.32 4.21 -4.23
N LYS A 14 -39.71 3.08 -4.62
CA LYS A 14 -38.31 2.81 -4.28
C LYS A 14 -37.50 4.04 -4.70
N PRO A 15 -36.66 4.62 -3.84
CA PRO A 15 -35.82 5.74 -4.22
C PRO A 15 -35.05 5.32 -5.47
N VAL A 16 -35.39 5.91 -6.62
CA VAL A 16 -34.63 5.73 -7.85
C VAL A 16 -33.34 6.46 -7.61
N LEU A 17 -32.34 5.74 -7.08
CA LEU A 17 -30.99 6.26 -6.97
C LEU A 17 -30.61 6.79 -8.34
N PRO A 18 -30.13 8.04 -8.45
CA PRO A 18 -29.68 8.58 -9.72
C PRO A 18 -28.72 7.57 -10.35
N THR A 19 -29.07 7.06 -11.53
CA THR A 19 -28.15 6.24 -12.31
C THR A 19 -26.89 7.10 -12.49
N PRO A 20 -25.68 6.63 -12.15
CA PRO A 20 -24.48 7.45 -12.27
C PRO A 20 -24.35 7.99 -13.69
N GLN A 21 -24.59 9.29 -13.90
CA GLN A 21 -24.60 9.97 -15.20
C GLN A 21 -23.18 10.25 -15.74
N GLY A 22 -22.19 9.46 -15.32
CA GLY A 22 -20.85 9.45 -15.90
C GLY A 22 -20.74 8.35 -16.96
N PRO A 23 -19.72 8.39 -17.84
CA PRO A 23 -19.41 7.25 -18.70
C PRO A 23 -19.34 5.99 -17.82
N GLN A 24 -20.13 4.97 -18.12
CA GLN A 24 -20.15 3.72 -17.35
C GLN A 24 -18.83 3.00 -17.60
N MET A 25 -17.81 3.35 -16.82
CA MET A 25 -16.45 2.92 -17.07
C MET A 25 -16.33 1.44 -16.76
N SER A 26 -16.03 0.65 -17.79
CA SER A 26 -15.92 -0.79 -17.69
C SER A 26 -14.57 -1.27 -18.22
N GLY A 27 -14.08 -2.36 -17.63
CA GLY A 27 -12.87 -3.04 -18.08
C GLY A 27 -11.58 -2.27 -17.78
N LEU A 28 -10.65 -2.30 -18.72
CA LEU A 28 -9.26 -1.88 -18.52
C LEU A 28 -9.10 -0.40 -18.15
N ASN A 29 -9.97 0.48 -18.68
CA ASN A 29 -9.93 1.91 -18.36
C ASN A 29 -10.18 2.18 -16.87
N LEU A 30 -11.11 1.43 -16.27
CA LEU A 30 -11.40 1.54 -14.84
C LEU A 30 -10.18 1.14 -14.01
N TYR A 31 -9.60 -0.03 -14.30
CA TYR A 31 -8.43 -0.54 -13.56
C TYR A 31 -7.22 0.38 -13.70
N ALA A 32 -6.95 0.89 -14.90
CA ALA A 32 -5.84 1.82 -15.14
C ALA A 32 -6.00 3.12 -14.36
N ARG A 33 -7.22 3.66 -14.25
CA ARG A 33 -7.51 4.87 -13.46
C ARG A 33 -7.29 4.64 -11.97
N PHE A 34 -7.78 3.52 -11.43
CA PHE A 34 -7.55 3.17 -10.03
C PHE A 34 -6.08 2.87 -9.74
N ALA A 35 -5.39 2.19 -10.65
CA ALA A 35 -3.95 1.97 -10.55
C ALA A 35 -3.20 3.31 -10.50
N PHE A 36 -3.45 4.22 -11.44
CA PHE A 36 -2.74 5.51 -11.47
C PHE A 36 -3.08 6.38 -10.24
N ALA A 37 -4.35 6.44 -9.85
CA ALA A 37 -4.76 7.16 -8.64
C ALA A 37 -4.10 6.57 -7.39
N GLY A 38 -4.06 5.25 -7.27
CA GLY A 38 -3.39 4.54 -6.19
C GLY A 38 -1.89 4.81 -6.17
N ALA A 39 -1.24 4.75 -7.32
CA ALA A 39 0.20 4.99 -7.47
C ALA A 39 0.60 6.39 -6.98
N VAL A 40 -0.12 7.42 -7.44
CA VAL A 40 0.15 8.81 -7.05
C VAL A 40 -0.17 9.02 -5.57
N CYS A 41 -1.31 8.53 -5.09
CA CYS A 41 -1.71 8.68 -3.70
C CYS A 41 -0.69 8.03 -2.75
N CYS A 42 -0.33 6.76 -2.97
CA CYS A 42 0.65 6.04 -2.17
C CYS A 42 2.04 6.68 -2.24
N SER A 43 2.51 7.06 -3.45
CA SER A 43 3.81 7.73 -3.58
C SER A 43 3.87 9.05 -2.82
N VAL A 44 2.82 9.87 -2.88
CA VAL A 44 2.79 11.18 -2.20
C VAL A 44 2.70 10.99 -0.70
N THR A 45 1.79 10.15 -0.22
CA THR A 45 1.58 9.93 1.22
C THR A 45 2.81 9.31 1.89
N HIS A 46 3.36 8.23 1.34
CA HIS A 46 4.56 7.60 1.88
C HIS A 46 5.82 8.45 1.65
N GLY A 47 5.92 9.13 0.52
CA GLY A 47 6.98 10.10 0.26
C GLY A 47 7.01 11.20 1.32
N ALA A 48 5.85 11.80 1.63
CA ALA A 48 5.71 12.83 2.66
C ALA A 48 6.04 12.31 4.07
N LEU A 49 5.76 11.03 4.35
CA LEU A 49 6.07 10.39 5.63
C LEU A 49 7.49 9.80 5.72
N THR A 50 8.32 9.96 4.68
CA THR A 50 9.73 9.50 4.71
C THR A 50 10.49 9.96 5.98
N PRO A 51 10.38 11.22 6.45
CA PRO A 51 11.02 11.66 7.70
C PRO A 51 10.61 10.85 8.94
N VAL A 52 9.31 10.55 9.06
CA VAL A 52 8.76 9.75 10.16
C VAL A 52 9.30 8.33 10.08
N ASP A 53 9.34 7.79 8.87
CA ASP A 53 9.80 6.45 8.57
C ASP A 53 11.31 6.28 8.83
N VAL A 54 12.14 7.28 8.54
CA VAL A 54 13.56 7.30 8.89
C VAL A 54 13.74 7.25 10.41
N VAL A 55 13.04 8.11 11.15
CA VAL A 55 13.14 8.15 12.62
C VAL A 55 12.66 6.82 13.22
N LYS A 56 11.54 6.28 12.75
CA LYS A 56 11.01 4.98 13.17
C LYS A 56 12.04 3.87 12.95
N THR A 57 12.61 3.79 11.74
CA THR A 57 13.60 2.76 11.41
C THR A 57 14.85 2.90 12.28
N LYS A 58 15.33 4.12 12.55
CA LYS A 58 16.49 4.32 13.46
C LYS A 58 16.19 3.94 14.90
N ILE A 59 15.00 4.25 15.42
CA ILE A 59 14.56 3.79 16.76
C ILE A 59 14.53 2.26 16.83
N GLN A 60 14.04 1.60 15.77
CA GLN A 60 13.96 0.13 15.72
C GLN A 60 15.34 -0.54 15.62
N LEU A 61 16.29 0.07 14.91
CA LEU A 61 17.63 -0.49 14.69
C LEU A 61 18.61 -0.17 15.82
N ASP A 62 18.53 1.03 16.38
CA ASP A 62 19.35 1.46 17.51
C ASP A 62 18.50 2.19 18.57
N PRO A 63 17.74 1.42 19.37
CA PRO A 63 16.90 1.99 20.42
C PRO A 63 17.73 2.65 21.53
N LYS A 64 18.98 2.24 21.76
CA LYS A 64 19.83 2.81 22.82
C LYS A 64 20.15 4.27 22.51
N THR A 65 20.42 4.58 21.25
CA THR A 65 20.71 5.95 20.81
C THR A 65 19.44 6.75 20.57
N TYR A 66 18.46 6.19 19.86
CA TYR A 66 17.35 6.97 19.29
C TYR A 66 16.02 6.88 20.05
N ASN A 67 15.84 5.95 20.99
CA ASN A 67 14.55 5.76 21.66
C ASN A 67 14.29 6.81 22.76
N ARG A 68 13.95 8.03 22.34
CA ARG A 68 13.46 9.13 23.20
C ARG A 68 12.07 9.61 22.78
N GLY A 69 11.26 8.69 22.25
CA GLY A 69 10.01 9.00 21.57
C GLY A 69 10.21 9.65 20.20
N MET A 70 9.15 9.80 19.42
CA MET A 70 9.23 10.30 18.04
C MET A 70 9.88 11.69 17.94
N ILE A 71 9.41 12.65 18.74
CA ILE A 71 9.95 14.03 18.73
C ILE A 71 11.42 14.05 19.15
N GLY A 72 11.79 13.25 20.15
CA GLY A 72 13.18 13.09 20.58
C GLY A 72 14.06 12.49 19.49
N GLY A 73 13.57 11.45 18.81
CA GLY A 73 14.23 10.80 17.69
C GLY A 73 14.48 11.77 16.53
N PHE A 74 13.50 12.61 16.17
CA PHE A 74 13.68 13.67 15.16
C PHE A 74 14.83 14.62 15.53
N LYS A 75 14.84 15.12 16.77
CA LYS A 75 15.91 16.02 17.25
C LYS A 75 17.27 15.34 17.21
N GLN A 76 17.34 14.06 17.58
CA GLN A 76 18.58 13.29 17.57
C GLN A 76 19.10 13.05 16.16
N VAL A 77 18.23 12.67 15.21
CA VAL A 77 18.64 12.49 13.81
C VAL A 77 19.18 13.79 13.22
N ILE A 78 18.48 14.91 13.42
CA ILE A 78 18.94 16.22 12.93
C ILE A 78 20.28 16.61 13.57
N ARG A 79 20.44 16.39 14.88
CA ARG A 79 21.67 16.74 15.61
C ARG A 79 22.87 15.87 15.21
N ASN A 80 22.66 14.58 14.98
CA ASN A 80 23.74 13.62 14.75
C ASN A 80 24.11 13.47 13.27
N GLU A 81 23.12 13.53 12.38
CA GLU A 81 23.26 13.19 10.96
C GLU A 81 22.84 14.34 10.01
N GLY A 82 22.27 15.42 10.55
CA GLY A 82 21.80 16.58 9.79
C GLY A 82 20.36 16.45 9.31
N ALA A 83 19.76 17.58 8.92
CA ALA A 83 18.35 17.63 8.48
C ALA A 83 18.09 16.81 7.20
N ALA A 84 19.07 16.74 6.29
CA ALA A 84 18.96 15.96 5.06
C ALA A 84 18.80 14.45 5.31
N ALA A 85 19.30 13.94 6.45
CA ALA A 85 19.20 12.54 6.81
C ALA A 85 17.74 12.06 6.94
N LEU A 86 16.81 12.96 7.27
CA LEU A 86 15.37 12.66 7.34
C LEU A 86 14.76 12.27 5.99
N MET A 87 15.40 12.62 4.87
CA MET A 87 14.93 12.25 3.53
C MET A 87 15.69 11.04 2.96
N THR A 88 16.52 10.37 3.77
CA THR A 88 17.25 9.18 3.35
C THR A 88 16.27 8.06 2.98
N GLY A 89 16.41 7.53 1.76
CA GLY A 89 15.50 6.51 1.26
C GLY A 89 14.23 7.05 0.59
N PHE A 90 14.08 8.37 0.43
CA PHE A 90 12.92 8.94 -0.28
C PHE A 90 12.72 8.34 -1.69
N GLY A 91 13.80 8.21 -2.47
CA GLY A 91 13.76 7.62 -3.81
C GLY A 91 13.14 6.22 -3.86
N PRO A 92 13.69 5.21 -3.13
CA PRO A 92 13.06 3.89 -3.07
C PRO A 92 11.66 3.91 -2.45
N THR A 93 11.38 4.75 -1.46
CA THR A 93 10.02 4.87 -0.88
C THR A 93 9.02 5.36 -1.93
N ALA A 94 9.28 6.49 -2.59
CA ALA A 94 8.37 7.04 -3.59
C ALA A 94 8.14 6.06 -4.75
N ALA A 95 9.21 5.49 -5.31
CA ALA A 95 9.10 4.52 -6.40
C ALA A 95 8.39 3.22 -5.96
N GLY A 96 8.71 2.72 -4.77
CA GLY A 96 8.13 1.48 -4.23
C GLY A 96 6.64 1.60 -4.00
N TYR A 97 6.22 2.66 -3.32
CA TYR A 97 4.82 2.91 -3.05
C TYR A 97 4.04 3.37 -4.27
N PHE A 98 4.70 3.95 -5.29
CA PHE A 98 4.08 4.16 -6.59
C PHE A 98 3.69 2.83 -7.25
N LEU A 99 4.64 1.88 -7.34
CA LEU A 99 4.39 0.57 -7.95
C LEU A 99 3.40 -0.26 -7.12
N GLN A 100 3.57 -0.29 -5.81
CA GLN A 100 2.67 -1.00 -4.89
C GLN A 100 1.26 -0.42 -4.96
N GLY A 101 1.10 0.91 -4.92
CA GLY A 101 -0.19 1.57 -5.05
C GLY A 101 -0.87 1.25 -6.39
N ALA A 102 -0.12 1.24 -7.49
CA ALA A 102 -0.66 0.87 -8.80
C ALA A 102 -1.24 -0.55 -8.80
N LEU A 103 -0.46 -1.52 -8.31
CA LEU A 103 -0.83 -2.93 -8.31
C LEU A 103 -1.93 -3.23 -7.30
N LYS A 104 -1.89 -2.62 -6.11
CA LYS A 104 -2.90 -2.79 -5.06
C LYS A 104 -4.27 -2.30 -5.54
N PHE A 105 -4.37 -1.04 -5.94
CA PHE A 105 -5.68 -0.45 -6.25
C PHE A 105 -6.21 -0.90 -7.61
N GLY A 106 -5.35 -1.02 -8.62
CA GLY A 106 -5.74 -1.57 -9.92
C GLY A 106 -6.09 -3.06 -9.85
N GLY A 107 -5.24 -3.84 -9.15
CA GLY A 107 -5.44 -5.27 -8.95
C GLY A 107 -6.67 -5.57 -8.10
N TYR A 108 -6.95 -4.79 -7.06
CA TYR A 108 -8.14 -4.95 -6.22
C TYR A 108 -9.43 -4.88 -7.05
N GLU A 109 -9.55 -3.89 -7.94
CA GLU A 109 -10.72 -3.77 -8.82
C GLU A 109 -10.82 -4.92 -9.82
N PHE A 110 -9.68 -5.37 -10.36
CA PHE A 110 -9.62 -6.53 -11.25
C PHE A 110 -10.06 -7.83 -10.55
N PHE A 111 -9.47 -8.15 -9.41
CA PHE A 111 -9.78 -9.38 -8.67
C PHE A 111 -11.21 -9.36 -8.12
N LYS A 112 -11.68 -8.21 -7.63
CA LYS A 112 -13.07 -8.04 -7.16
C LYS A 112 -14.06 -8.30 -8.28
N LYS A 113 -13.84 -7.72 -9.47
CA LYS A 113 -14.69 -7.98 -10.64
C LYS A 113 -14.65 -9.45 -11.03
N LYS A 114 -13.47 -10.07 -11.10
CA LYS A 114 -13.33 -11.50 -11.39
C LYS A 114 -14.05 -12.40 -10.38
N SER A 115 -13.97 -12.09 -9.09
CA SER A 115 -14.69 -12.83 -8.05
C SER A 115 -16.21 -12.69 -8.18
N ILE A 116 -16.71 -11.50 -8.52
CA ILE A 116 -18.15 -11.27 -8.75
C ILE A 116 -18.62 -12.03 -10.00
N ASP A 117 -17.86 -11.97 -11.10
CA ASP A 117 -18.19 -12.65 -12.35
C ASP A 117 -18.20 -14.18 -12.16
N TYR A 118 -17.31 -14.72 -11.30
CA TYR A 118 -17.22 -16.17 -11.02
C TYR A 118 -18.30 -16.67 -10.04
N LEU A 119 -18.57 -15.94 -8.96
CA LEU A 119 -19.53 -16.36 -7.92
C LEU A 119 -20.99 -16.04 -8.28
N GLY A 120 -21.20 -15.13 -9.24
CA GLY A 120 -22.49 -14.52 -9.51
C GLY A 120 -22.81 -13.39 -8.53
N TYR A 121 -23.59 -12.41 -8.99
CA TYR A 121 -23.85 -11.17 -8.25
C TYR A 121 -24.53 -11.40 -6.90
N GLU A 122 -25.54 -12.27 -6.81
CA GLU A 122 -26.25 -12.52 -5.55
C GLU A 122 -25.35 -13.17 -4.49
N THR A 123 -24.57 -14.19 -4.87
CA THR A 123 -23.64 -14.88 -3.96
C THR A 123 -22.52 -13.96 -3.52
N ALA A 124 -21.95 -13.18 -4.45
CA ALA A 124 -20.93 -12.19 -4.13
C ALA A 124 -21.49 -11.07 -3.25
N ALA A 125 -22.75 -10.66 -3.46
CA ALA A 125 -23.43 -9.67 -2.64
C ALA A 125 -23.75 -10.18 -1.23
N LYS A 126 -24.00 -11.48 -1.07
CA LYS A 126 -24.17 -12.10 0.25
C LYS A 126 -22.83 -12.25 0.99
N ASN A 127 -21.75 -12.50 0.25
CA ASN A 127 -20.40 -12.73 0.80
C ASN A 127 -19.43 -11.55 0.56
N ARG A 128 -19.93 -10.31 0.55
CA ARG A 128 -19.14 -9.11 0.17
C ARG A 128 -17.81 -8.99 0.91
N THR A 129 -17.82 -9.22 2.22
CA THR A 129 -16.62 -9.14 3.05
C THR A 129 -15.54 -10.12 2.58
N ALA A 130 -15.91 -11.38 2.34
CA ALA A 130 -14.98 -12.40 1.86
C ALA A 130 -14.43 -12.05 0.47
N VAL A 131 -15.29 -11.55 -0.44
CA VAL A 131 -14.87 -11.10 -1.77
C VAL A 131 -13.88 -9.94 -1.67
N TYR A 132 -14.14 -8.94 -0.83
CA TYR A 132 -13.24 -7.80 -0.67
C TYR A 132 -11.91 -8.20 -0.04
N LEU A 133 -11.93 -9.03 1.00
CA LEU A 133 -10.72 -9.53 1.65
C LEU A 133 -9.87 -10.36 0.69
N ALA A 134 -10.46 -11.33 0.00
CA ALA A 134 -9.73 -12.18 -0.95
C ALA A 134 -9.15 -11.36 -2.11
N SER A 135 -9.94 -10.42 -2.65
CA SER A 135 -9.49 -9.56 -3.76
C SER A 135 -8.35 -8.63 -3.33
N SER A 136 -8.44 -8.08 -2.11
CA SER A 136 -7.39 -7.22 -1.54
C SER A 136 -6.13 -8.03 -1.26
N ALA A 137 -6.24 -9.22 -0.67
CA ALA A 137 -5.09 -10.07 -0.35
C ALA A 137 -4.34 -10.50 -1.62
N LEU A 138 -5.07 -10.88 -2.67
CA LEU A 138 -4.47 -11.24 -3.96
C LEU A 138 -3.78 -10.03 -4.61
N ALA A 139 -4.41 -8.87 -4.60
CA ALA A 139 -3.80 -7.65 -5.14
C ALA A 139 -2.51 -7.28 -4.38
N GLU A 140 -2.56 -7.35 -3.05
CA GLU A 140 -1.44 -7.00 -2.19
C GLU A 140 -0.26 -7.96 -2.36
N PHE A 141 -0.51 -9.26 -2.52
CA PHE A 141 0.55 -10.24 -2.76
C PHE A 141 1.42 -9.88 -3.97
N PHE A 142 0.81 -9.51 -5.10
CA PHE A 142 1.56 -9.07 -6.28
C PHE A 142 2.20 -7.68 -6.09
N ALA A 143 1.52 -6.81 -5.36
CA ALA A 143 2.04 -5.48 -5.05
C ALA A 143 3.31 -5.57 -4.17
N ASP A 144 3.34 -6.48 -3.20
CA ASP A 144 4.49 -6.72 -2.32
C ASP A 144 5.67 -7.34 -3.07
N ILE A 145 5.44 -8.18 -4.09
CA ILE A 145 6.54 -8.69 -4.94
C ILE A 145 7.29 -7.53 -5.60
N ALA A 146 6.57 -6.48 -6.02
CA ALA A 146 7.15 -5.28 -6.60
C ALA A 146 7.72 -4.31 -5.55
N LEU A 147 7.10 -4.22 -4.38
CA LEU A 147 7.53 -3.33 -3.29
C LEU A 147 8.80 -3.83 -2.59
N CYS A 148 8.92 -5.14 -2.37
CA CYS A 148 9.92 -5.73 -1.49
C CYS A 148 11.37 -5.34 -1.84
N PRO A 149 11.80 -5.34 -3.12
CA PRO A 149 13.15 -4.88 -3.48
C PRO A 149 13.43 -3.41 -3.14
N LEU A 150 12.40 -2.57 -3.24
CA LEU A 150 12.51 -1.13 -2.99
C LEU A 150 12.48 -0.83 -1.48
N GLU A 151 11.67 -1.55 -0.70
CA GLU A 151 11.74 -1.51 0.76
C GLU A 151 13.09 -2.02 1.29
N ALA A 152 13.62 -3.11 0.76
CA ALA A 152 14.95 -3.59 1.11
C ALA A 152 16.03 -2.53 0.82
N THR A 153 15.93 -1.84 -0.33
CA THR A 153 16.84 -0.73 -0.68
C THR A 153 16.69 0.44 0.28
N ARG A 154 15.46 0.86 0.61
CA ARG A 154 15.16 1.91 1.59
C ARG A 154 15.77 1.59 2.95
N ILE A 155 15.48 0.41 3.50
CA ILE A 155 15.98 -0.01 4.82
C ILE A 155 17.51 -0.01 4.83
N ARG A 156 18.15 -0.45 3.74
CA ARG A 156 19.61 -0.45 3.64
C ARG A 156 20.20 0.95 3.64
N LEU A 157 19.61 1.89 2.89
CA LEU A 157 20.05 3.30 2.88
C LEU A 157 19.90 3.96 4.26
N VAL A 158 18.82 3.65 4.99
CA VAL A 158 18.55 4.26 6.31
C VAL A 158 19.39 3.64 7.43
N SER A 159 19.63 2.32 7.36
CA SER A 159 20.34 1.56 8.39
C SER A 159 21.86 1.68 8.31
N GLN A 160 22.42 1.91 7.12
CA GLN A 160 23.86 1.96 6.88
C GLN A 160 24.24 3.30 6.25
N PRO A 161 24.55 4.32 7.07
CA PRO A 161 25.05 5.60 6.57
C PRO A 161 26.26 5.40 5.66
N GLY A 162 26.23 6.03 4.47
CA GLY A 162 27.30 5.90 3.47
C GLY A 162 27.22 4.65 2.59
N PHE A 163 26.19 3.78 2.74
CA PHE A 163 26.02 2.61 1.88
C PHE A 163 25.88 2.98 0.40
N ALA A 164 24.99 3.93 0.10
CA ALA A 164 24.76 4.46 -1.24
C ALA A 164 24.04 5.82 -1.16
N THR A 165 23.98 6.55 -2.28
CA THR A 165 23.43 7.91 -2.37
C THR A 165 21.93 7.94 -2.65
N GLY A 166 21.33 6.85 -3.14
CA GLY A 166 19.92 6.83 -3.50
C GLY A 166 19.47 5.50 -4.04
N LEU A 167 18.29 5.48 -4.69
CA LEU A 167 17.64 4.28 -5.19
C LEU A 167 18.56 3.47 -6.13
N ILE A 168 19.01 4.06 -7.23
CA ILE A 168 19.73 3.32 -8.27
C ILE A 168 21.06 2.76 -7.76
N SER A 169 21.82 3.58 -7.03
CA SER A 169 23.11 3.16 -6.46
C SER A 169 22.93 2.13 -5.35
N GLY A 170 21.91 2.28 -4.49
CA GLY A 170 21.60 1.32 -3.43
C GLY A 170 21.12 -0.03 -3.99
N PHE A 171 20.16 0.00 -4.90
CA PHE A 171 19.62 -1.19 -5.56
C PHE A 171 20.72 -1.94 -6.31
N GLY A 172 21.51 -1.23 -7.13
CA GLY A 172 22.60 -1.83 -7.88
C GLY A 172 23.68 -2.46 -6.98
N LYS A 173 23.98 -1.82 -5.84
CA LYS A 173 24.96 -2.33 -4.88
C LYS A 173 24.47 -3.58 -4.16
N ILE A 174 23.20 -3.64 -3.76
CA ILE A 174 22.58 -4.84 -3.18
C ILE A 174 22.61 -5.97 -4.22
N PHE A 175 22.12 -5.70 -5.43
CA PHE A 175 22.07 -6.70 -6.50
C PHE A 175 23.46 -7.27 -6.83
N LYS A 176 24.48 -6.41 -6.95
CA LYS A 176 25.84 -6.83 -7.30
C LYS A 176 26.54 -7.61 -6.19
N ASN A 177 26.34 -7.22 -4.93
CA ASN A 177 27.12 -7.78 -3.82
C ASN A 177 26.42 -8.96 -3.13
N GLU A 178 25.09 -9.02 -3.17
CA GLU A 178 24.28 -9.95 -2.37
C GLU A 178 23.27 -10.75 -3.22
N GLY A 179 23.06 -10.33 -4.47
CA GLY A 179 22.14 -11.00 -5.39
C GLY A 179 20.66 -10.73 -5.11
N ILE A 180 19.80 -11.45 -5.82
CA ILE A 180 18.34 -11.25 -5.79
C ILE A 180 17.72 -11.69 -4.46
N GLY A 181 18.28 -12.72 -3.82
CA GLY A 181 17.76 -13.24 -2.54
C GLY A 181 17.72 -12.19 -1.43
N ALA A 182 18.67 -11.24 -1.44
CA ALA A 182 18.72 -10.16 -0.46
C ALA A 182 17.46 -9.28 -0.49
N PHE A 183 16.90 -9.02 -1.67
CA PHE A 183 15.70 -8.21 -1.83
C PHE A 183 14.46 -8.84 -1.22
N TYR A 184 14.39 -10.17 -1.14
CA TYR A 184 13.21 -10.91 -0.67
C TYR A 184 13.40 -11.57 0.70
N SER A 185 14.53 -11.32 1.36
CA SER A 185 14.80 -11.82 2.73
C SER A 185 13.74 -11.39 3.75
N GLY A 186 13.08 -10.24 3.54
CA GLY A 186 11.99 -9.71 4.37
C GLY A 186 10.58 -9.98 3.83
N PHE A 187 10.41 -10.83 2.80
CA PHE A 187 9.13 -10.97 2.09
C PHE A 187 8.01 -11.60 2.94
N GLY A 188 8.32 -12.57 3.81
CA GLY A 188 7.31 -13.12 4.72
C GLY A 188 6.77 -12.07 5.71
N PRO A 189 7.65 -11.37 6.44
CA PRO A 189 7.24 -10.29 7.33
C PRO A 189 6.49 -9.13 6.66
N ILE A 190 6.87 -8.73 5.43
CA ILE A 190 6.14 -7.66 4.73
C ILE A 190 4.73 -8.11 4.33
N LEU A 191 4.59 -9.34 3.81
CA LEU A 191 3.30 -9.86 3.38
C LEU A 191 2.30 -10.02 4.55
N LEU A 192 2.78 -10.44 5.72
CA LEU A 192 1.94 -10.59 6.91
C LEU A 192 1.57 -9.26 7.57
N LYS A 193 2.28 -8.17 7.23
CA LYS A 193 2.04 -6.85 7.79
C LYS A 193 0.90 -6.11 7.07
N GLN A 194 0.69 -6.37 5.79
CA GLN A 194 -0.31 -5.68 4.97
C GLN A 194 -1.74 -6.17 5.24
#